data_AF-A0A135SSM7-F1
#
_entry.id   AF-A0A135SSM7-F1
#
_cell.length_a   1.000
_cell.length_b   1.000
_cell.length_c   1.000
_cell.angle_alpha   90.00
_cell.angle_beta   90.00
_cell.angle_gamma   90.00
#
_symmetry.space_group_name_H-M   'P 1'
#
loop_
_entity.id
_entity.type
_entity.pdbx_description
1 polymer ?
#
loop_
_entity_poly.entity_id
_entity_poly.type
_entity_poly.pdbx_seq_one_letter_code
_entity_poly.pdbx_strand_id
1 'polypeptide(L)'
;MHILAVLLLGVVFPTCARSENRFRRPPGPGPAGDFRDNPVYTLGDNIDLQWEMDLKNIDLILWQQQPTGNVKGPYAKLASNSTVKSLVWTVGYAGFPSTMNPDLSQVYFLQLFKTGQSGSSATSHYFNITEPDNTSTSTSSATATTTALALASATSTPTSTPESSPAQSPTTTPADEDQLSSTAVAGIAVGATLGALLLLALLAGLVRKYVKRRRDMAVHTEGDILVYAERQLRAKDEAAAWKLELPAHSRERFEVEACEPRHEMPC
;
A
#
# COMPACT_ATOMS: atom_id res chain seq x y z
N MET A 1 33.50 37.58 -23.60
CA MET A 1 32.18 37.68 -22.93
C MET A 1 31.14 36.66 -23.44
N HIS A 2 31.53 35.51 -24.02
CA HIS A 2 30.56 34.53 -24.57
C HIS A 2 30.70 33.10 -24.02
N ILE A 3 31.55 32.87 -23.02
CA ILE A 3 31.76 31.52 -22.44
C ILE A 3 31.01 31.35 -21.10
N LEU A 4 30.36 32.40 -20.59
CA LEU A 4 29.62 32.35 -19.32
C LEU A 4 28.13 32.00 -19.46
N ALA A 5 27.66 31.64 -20.67
CA ALA A 5 26.24 31.37 -20.92
C ALA A 5 25.87 29.88 -20.99
N VAL A 6 26.86 28.96 -20.91
CA VAL A 6 26.61 27.52 -21.13
C VAL A 6 26.56 26.71 -19.82
N LEU A 7 26.85 27.31 -18.66
CA LEU A 7 27.02 26.58 -17.39
C LEU A 7 25.91 26.82 -16.34
N LEU A 8 24.74 27.29 -16.79
CA LEU A 8 23.57 27.48 -15.91
C LEU A 8 22.27 26.95 -16.52
N LEU A 9 22.34 25.95 -17.41
CA LEU A 9 21.23 25.02 -17.58
C LEU A 9 21.46 23.85 -16.63
N GLY A 10 21.45 24.16 -15.33
CA GLY A 10 21.21 23.17 -14.31
C GLY A 10 19.89 22.53 -14.66
N VAL A 11 19.94 21.32 -15.22
CA VAL A 11 18.78 20.45 -15.36
C VAL A 11 18.35 20.13 -13.94
N VAL A 12 17.61 21.07 -13.35
CA VAL A 12 16.69 20.78 -12.27
C VAL A 12 15.67 19.88 -12.95
N PHE A 13 15.98 18.59 -13.04
CA PHE A 13 14.91 17.62 -13.07
C PHE A 13 14.12 17.98 -11.80
N PRO A 14 12.87 18.46 -11.91
CA PRO A 14 12.01 18.33 -10.77
C PRO A 14 12.03 16.82 -10.51
N THR A 15 12.78 16.41 -9.50
CA THR A 15 12.42 15.21 -8.78
C THR A 15 11.04 15.56 -8.30
N CYS A 16 10.02 15.23 -9.10
CA CYS A 16 8.70 15.01 -8.58
C CYS A 16 8.97 14.03 -7.45
N ALA A 17 9.02 14.54 -6.22
CA ALA A 17 9.07 13.75 -5.03
C ALA A 17 7.75 12.99 -5.06
N ARG A 18 7.76 11.87 -5.75
CA ARG A 18 6.60 11.01 -5.89
C ARG A 18 6.42 10.47 -4.49
N SER A 19 5.41 10.98 -3.78
CA SER A 19 5.03 10.44 -2.48
C SER A 19 4.80 8.96 -2.67
N GLU A 20 5.62 8.13 -2.02
CA GLU A 20 5.36 6.70 -1.99
C GLU A 20 4.01 6.48 -1.30
N ASN A 21 3.14 5.69 -1.93
CA ASN A 21 1.86 5.34 -1.34
C ASN A 21 2.13 4.43 -0.14
N ARG A 22 1.83 4.89 1.08
CA ARG A 22 2.10 4.13 2.31
C ARG A 22 1.14 4.50 3.43
N PHE A 23 0.90 3.54 4.32
CA PHE A 23 0.19 3.82 5.56
C PHE A 23 1.12 4.45 6.60
N ARG A 24 0.54 5.36 7.40
CA ARG A 24 1.16 5.98 8.58
C ARG A 24 0.56 5.42 9.86
N ARG A 25 -0.76 5.17 9.87
CA ARG A 25 -1.47 4.50 10.96
C ARG A 25 -2.58 3.59 10.41
N PRO A 26 -2.55 2.27 10.65
CA PRO A 26 -1.42 1.49 11.19
C PRO A 26 -0.15 1.62 10.34
N PRO A 27 1.04 1.19 10.80
CA PRO A 27 2.28 1.30 10.03
C PRO A 27 2.18 0.61 8.66
N GLY A 28 3.10 0.96 7.76
CA GLY A 28 3.24 0.31 6.45
C GLY A 28 3.55 -1.20 6.55
N PRO A 29 3.69 -1.90 5.41
CA PRO A 29 3.77 -3.35 5.42
C PRO A 29 5.05 -3.85 6.11
N GLY A 30 4.91 -4.86 6.96
CA GLY A 30 6.03 -5.63 7.52
C GLY A 30 6.15 -7.01 6.89
N PRO A 31 6.94 -7.92 7.49
CA PRO A 31 7.05 -9.30 7.01
C PRO A 31 5.67 -9.97 6.95
N ALA A 32 5.38 -10.64 5.83
CA ALA A 32 4.11 -11.32 5.66
C ALA A 32 3.94 -12.45 6.69
N GLY A 33 2.80 -12.48 7.37
CA GLY A 33 2.51 -13.48 8.40
C GLY A 33 3.19 -13.23 9.74
N ASP A 34 3.86 -12.09 9.93
CA ASP A 34 4.33 -11.68 11.25
C ASP A 34 3.21 -10.95 11.99
N PHE A 35 2.81 -11.50 13.13
CA PHE A 35 1.72 -11.00 13.96
C PHE A 35 2.16 -10.64 15.39
N ARG A 36 3.46 -10.74 15.68
CA ARG A 36 3.99 -10.71 17.06
C ARG A 36 3.76 -9.36 17.76
N ASP A 37 3.89 -8.27 17.02
CA ASP A 37 3.83 -6.89 17.53
C ASP A 37 2.65 -6.12 16.94
N ASN A 38 1.56 -6.83 16.60
CA ASN A 38 0.37 -6.22 16.05
C ASN A 38 -0.27 -5.25 17.06
N PRO A 39 -0.58 -4.00 16.67
CA PRO A 39 -1.37 -3.13 17.53
C PRO A 39 -2.76 -3.74 17.72
N VAL A 40 -3.31 -3.57 18.92
CA VAL A 40 -4.62 -4.10 19.31
C VAL A 40 -5.61 -2.95 19.42
N TYR A 41 -6.79 -3.13 18.83
CA TYR A 41 -7.86 -2.16 18.82
C TYR A 41 -9.15 -2.78 19.35
N THR A 42 -9.86 -2.05 20.21
CA THR A 42 -11.10 -2.55 20.81
C THR A 42 -12.28 -2.20 19.93
N LEU A 43 -13.28 -3.07 19.82
CA LEU A 43 -14.53 -2.75 19.14
C LEU A 43 -15.17 -1.48 19.74
N GLY A 44 -15.60 -0.58 18.86
CA GLY A 44 -16.18 0.72 19.23
C GLY A 44 -15.16 1.86 19.35
N ASP A 45 -13.85 1.58 19.38
CA ASP A 45 -12.83 2.62 19.41
C ASP A 45 -12.87 3.47 18.14
N ASN A 46 -12.54 4.76 18.27
CA ASN A 46 -12.37 5.65 17.11
C ASN A 46 -10.88 5.80 16.80
N ILE A 47 -10.48 5.31 15.63
CA ILE A 47 -9.09 5.34 15.18
C ILE A 47 -8.98 6.23 13.97
N ASP A 48 -8.05 7.18 14.03
CA ASP A 48 -7.67 7.97 12.87
C ASP A 48 -6.67 7.20 12.01
N LEU A 49 -7.20 6.52 10.98
CA LEU A 49 -6.42 5.86 9.94
C LEU A 49 -5.76 6.92 9.07
N GLN A 50 -4.47 6.79 8.82
CA GLN A 50 -3.69 7.78 8.08
C GLN A 50 -2.82 7.12 7.02
N TRP A 51 -2.78 7.73 5.84
CA TRP A 51 -1.94 7.28 4.74
C TRP A 51 -1.44 8.46 3.89
N GLU A 52 -0.35 8.22 3.19
CA GLU A 52 0.18 9.13 2.19
C GLU A 52 -0.08 8.54 0.82
N MET A 53 -0.52 9.39 -0.11
CA MET A 53 -0.74 8.98 -1.49
C MET A 53 -0.57 10.08 -2.52
N ASP A 54 -0.19 9.68 -3.74
CA ASP A 54 -0.15 10.49 -4.96
C ASP A 54 -1.36 10.23 -5.89
N LEU A 55 -2.26 9.34 -5.47
CA LEU A 55 -3.45 8.93 -6.23
C LEU A 55 -4.57 9.97 -6.15
N LYS A 56 -5.32 10.14 -7.25
CA LYS A 56 -6.48 11.06 -7.30
C LYS A 56 -7.62 10.58 -6.40
N ASN A 57 -8.03 9.32 -6.57
CA ASN A 57 -9.11 8.71 -5.81
C ASN A 57 -8.70 7.30 -5.40
N ILE A 58 -9.03 6.92 -4.17
CA ILE A 58 -8.77 5.60 -3.64
C ILE A 58 -10.02 4.94 -3.08
N ASP A 59 -9.96 3.62 -3.01
CA ASP A 59 -10.84 2.79 -2.21
C ASP A 59 -10.02 2.21 -1.04
N LEU A 60 -10.54 2.36 0.17
CA LEU A 60 -9.93 1.81 1.39
C LEU A 60 -10.67 0.53 1.79
N ILE A 61 -9.95 -0.58 1.80
CA ILE A 61 -10.50 -1.90 2.09
C ILE A 61 -9.87 -2.46 3.36
N LEU A 62 -10.70 -2.98 4.24
CA LEU A 62 -10.33 -3.72 5.44
C LEU A 62 -10.51 -5.21 5.18
N TRP A 63 -9.45 -5.99 5.37
CA TRP A 63 -9.45 -7.43 5.17
C TRP A 63 -9.31 -8.16 6.50
N GLN A 64 -10.01 -9.30 6.63
CA GLN A 64 -9.73 -10.27 7.68
C GLN A 64 -8.69 -11.28 7.17
N GLN A 65 -7.61 -11.48 7.92
CA GLN A 65 -6.60 -12.48 7.59
C GLN A 65 -7.14 -13.88 7.88
N GLN A 66 -7.16 -14.78 6.89
CA GLN A 66 -7.62 -16.15 7.11
C GLN A 66 -6.51 -17.02 7.75
N PRO A 67 -6.85 -17.88 8.72
CA PRO A 67 -5.89 -18.74 9.40
C PRO A 67 -5.37 -19.90 8.53
N THR A 68 -6.04 -20.24 7.43
CA THR A 68 -5.67 -21.41 6.61
C THR A 68 -5.86 -21.16 5.11
N GLY A 69 -4.80 -21.44 4.34
CA GLY A 69 -4.80 -21.47 2.88
C GLY A 69 -4.64 -20.11 2.19
N ASN A 70 -4.47 -20.15 0.85
CA ASN A 70 -4.46 -18.97 -0.03
C ASN A 70 -5.88 -18.47 -0.35
N VAL A 71 -6.78 -18.54 0.63
CA VAL A 71 -8.17 -18.10 0.46
C VAL A 71 -8.23 -16.60 0.76
N LYS A 72 -8.76 -15.81 -0.18
CA LYS A 72 -9.03 -14.39 0.10
C LYS A 72 -10.01 -14.29 1.26
N GLY A 73 -9.61 -13.57 2.31
CA GLY A 73 -10.49 -13.32 3.43
C GLY A 73 -11.71 -12.46 3.05
N PRO A 74 -12.76 -12.46 3.88
CA PRO A 74 -13.82 -11.49 3.73
C PRO A 74 -13.23 -10.08 3.91
N TYR A 75 -13.90 -9.10 3.31
CA TYR A 75 -13.47 -7.71 3.39
C TYR A 75 -14.65 -6.77 3.58
N ALA A 76 -14.36 -5.62 4.18
CA ALA A 76 -15.24 -4.48 4.26
C ALA A 76 -14.63 -3.30 3.52
N LYS A 77 -15.51 -2.47 2.95
CA LYS A 77 -15.11 -1.27 2.23
C LYS A 77 -15.36 -0.06 3.11
N LEU A 78 -14.29 0.51 3.65
CA LEU A 78 -14.36 1.63 4.60
C LEU A 78 -14.53 2.98 3.90
N ALA A 79 -13.94 3.13 2.71
CA ALA A 79 -14.12 4.31 1.86
C ALA A 79 -14.09 3.92 0.37
N SER A 80 -14.82 4.66 -0.46
CA SER A 80 -14.84 4.49 -1.92
C SER A 80 -14.71 5.81 -2.62
N ASN A 81 -13.97 5.83 -3.74
CA ASN A 81 -13.74 7.01 -4.57
C ASN A 81 -13.33 8.24 -3.75
N SER A 82 -12.48 8.02 -2.74
CA SER A 82 -12.11 9.04 -1.77
C SER A 82 -10.83 9.76 -2.17
N THR A 83 -10.80 11.08 -1.96
CA THR A 83 -9.60 11.93 -2.15
C THR A 83 -8.88 12.22 -0.83
N VAL A 84 -9.47 11.84 0.31
CA VAL A 84 -8.91 12.13 1.63
C VAL A 84 -7.73 11.21 1.96
N LYS A 85 -6.85 11.70 2.84
CA LYS A 85 -5.62 11.02 3.28
C LYS A 85 -5.72 10.46 4.71
N SER A 86 -6.87 10.63 5.34
CA SER A 86 -7.17 10.09 6.65
C SER A 86 -8.65 9.77 6.77
N LEU A 87 -8.98 8.86 7.68
CA LEU A 87 -10.34 8.47 8.01
C LEU A 87 -10.42 8.15 9.50
N VAL A 88 -11.30 8.84 10.21
CA VAL A 88 -11.71 8.42 11.55
C VAL A 88 -12.68 7.25 11.38
N TRP A 89 -12.20 6.07 11.73
CA TRP A 89 -12.94 4.82 11.63
C TRP A 89 -13.32 4.33 13.03
N THR A 90 -14.61 4.03 13.21
CA THR A 90 -15.08 3.32 14.40
C THR A 90 -14.83 1.83 14.20
N VAL A 91 -13.98 1.25 15.03
CA VAL A 91 -13.56 -0.15 14.96
C VAL A 91 -14.78 -1.06 15.06
N GLY A 92 -14.99 -1.86 14.03
CA GLY A 92 -16.16 -2.72 13.94
C GLY A 92 -16.21 -3.52 12.65
N TYR A 93 -17.23 -4.37 12.56
CA TYR A 93 -17.43 -5.28 11.43
C TYR A 93 -18.42 -4.74 10.37
N ALA A 94 -18.77 -3.45 10.45
CA ALA A 94 -19.65 -2.82 9.48
C ALA A 94 -19.08 -2.92 8.06
N GLY A 95 -19.90 -3.40 7.12
CA GLY A 95 -19.53 -3.55 5.72
C GLY A 95 -18.90 -4.89 5.35
N PHE A 96 -18.61 -5.76 6.31
CA PHE A 96 -18.29 -7.16 6.02
C PHE A 96 -19.56 -7.92 5.57
N PRO A 97 -19.42 -9.00 4.77
CA PRO A 97 -20.55 -9.85 4.42
C PRO A 97 -21.09 -10.57 5.67
N SER A 98 -22.38 -10.88 5.69
CA SER A 98 -23.04 -11.58 6.82
C SER A 98 -22.47 -12.97 7.11
N THR A 99 -21.72 -13.55 6.17
CA THR A 99 -21.03 -14.84 6.32
C THR A 99 -19.67 -14.73 6.97
N MET A 100 -19.18 -13.51 7.24
CA MET A 100 -17.92 -13.28 7.95
C MET A 100 -18.06 -13.72 9.41
N ASN A 101 -17.05 -14.43 9.90
CA ASN A 101 -16.97 -14.85 11.29
C ASN A 101 -15.73 -14.21 11.95
N PRO A 102 -15.89 -13.28 12.91
CA PRO A 102 -14.77 -12.63 13.58
C PRO A 102 -13.91 -13.60 14.42
N ASP A 103 -14.48 -14.70 14.90
CA ASP A 103 -13.77 -15.67 15.75
C ASP A 103 -12.78 -16.53 14.97
N LEU A 104 -12.90 -16.58 13.64
CA LEU A 104 -11.93 -17.30 12.79
C LEU A 104 -10.54 -16.68 12.86
N SER A 105 -10.48 -15.36 12.98
CA SER A 105 -9.23 -14.62 13.04
C SER A 105 -9.47 -13.21 13.54
N GLN A 106 -8.73 -12.86 14.59
CA GLN A 106 -8.69 -11.51 15.14
C GLN A 106 -7.72 -10.60 14.38
N VAL A 107 -7.04 -11.10 13.34
CA VAL A 107 -6.01 -10.37 12.60
C VAL A 107 -6.60 -9.73 11.34
N TYR A 108 -6.36 -8.43 11.18
CA TYR A 108 -6.86 -7.62 10.08
C TYR A 108 -5.75 -6.78 9.46
N PHE A 109 -5.96 -6.33 8.23
CA PHE A 109 -5.06 -5.40 7.56
C PHE A 109 -5.83 -4.52 6.57
N LEU A 110 -5.26 -3.36 6.23
CA LEU A 110 -5.85 -2.41 5.31
C LEU A 110 -5.12 -2.41 3.98
N GLN A 111 -5.86 -2.16 2.91
CA GLN A 111 -5.32 -1.97 1.58
C GLN A 111 -5.94 -0.75 0.91
N LEU A 112 -5.09 0.03 0.25
CA LEU A 112 -5.49 1.09 -0.66
C LEU A 112 -5.50 0.55 -2.07
N PHE A 113 -6.59 0.82 -2.79
CA PHE A 113 -6.68 0.60 -4.22
C PHE A 113 -6.91 1.93 -4.91
N LYS A 114 -6.29 2.12 -6.07
CA LYS A 114 -6.73 3.19 -6.96
C LYS A 114 -8.14 2.84 -7.42
N THR A 115 -9.10 3.76 -7.27
CA THR A 115 -10.50 3.47 -7.62
C THR A 115 -10.62 2.98 -9.06
N GLY A 116 -11.34 1.87 -9.25
CA GLY A 116 -11.51 1.21 -10.54
C GLY A 116 -10.34 0.33 -10.99
N GLN A 117 -9.34 0.09 -10.14
CA GLN A 117 -8.24 -0.84 -10.40
C GLN A 117 -8.17 -1.96 -9.35
N SER A 118 -7.73 -3.14 -9.78
CA SER A 118 -7.64 -4.33 -8.93
C SER A 118 -6.29 -4.51 -8.23
N GLY A 119 -5.30 -3.64 -8.51
CA GLY A 119 -3.97 -3.70 -7.90
C GLY A 119 -3.88 -2.87 -6.62
N SER A 120 -3.43 -3.48 -5.52
CA SER A 120 -3.19 -2.77 -4.27
C SER A 120 -2.06 -1.75 -4.46
N SER A 121 -2.32 -0.50 -4.10
CA SER A 121 -1.36 0.60 -4.16
C SER A 121 -0.52 0.73 -2.88
N ALA A 122 -1.11 0.38 -1.74
CA ALA A 122 -0.41 0.26 -0.46
C ALA A 122 -1.14 -0.75 0.43
N THR A 123 -0.40 -1.38 1.33
CA THR A 123 -0.93 -2.34 2.32
C THR A 123 -0.39 -1.93 3.70
N SER A 124 -1.22 -1.95 4.73
CA SER A 124 -0.76 -1.71 6.10
C SER A 124 -0.11 -2.96 6.68
N HIS A 125 0.56 -2.82 7.82
CA HIS A 125 0.81 -3.96 8.69
C HIS A 125 -0.51 -4.54 9.21
N TYR A 126 -0.44 -5.79 9.66
CA TYR A 126 -1.49 -6.43 10.43
C TYR A 126 -1.73 -5.73 11.76
N PHE A 127 -2.96 -5.80 12.23
CA PHE A 127 -3.41 -5.35 13.55
C PHE A 127 -4.52 -6.27 14.05
N ASN A 128 -4.79 -6.25 15.35
CA ASN A 128 -5.79 -7.10 15.96
C ASN A 128 -7.03 -6.30 16.37
N ILE A 129 -8.20 -6.91 16.25
CA ILE A 129 -9.47 -6.37 16.79
C ILE A 129 -9.95 -7.30 17.89
N THR A 130 -10.23 -6.73 19.07
CA THR A 130 -10.73 -7.46 20.25
C THR A 130 -12.08 -6.93 20.71
N GLU A 131 -12.89 -7.80 21.30
CA GLU A 131 -14.12 -7.37 21.97
C GLU A 131 -13.79 -6.59 23.26
N PRO A 132 -14.65 -5.65 23.68
CA PRO A 132 -14.48 -4.98 24.97
C PRO A 132 -14.70 -6.00 26.10
N ASP A 133 -13.75 -6.03 27.05
CA ASP A 133 -13.89 -6.84 28.26
C ASP A 133 -15.09 -6.35 29.09
N ASN A 134 -16.22 -7.05 28.99
CA ASN A 134 -17.34 -6.88 29.92
C ASN A 134 -17.05 -7.64 31.22
N THR A 135 -15.97 -7.31 31.94
CA THR A 135 -15.68 -7.85 33.28
C THR A 135 -15.01 -6.80 34.16
N SER A 136 -15.58 -6.61 35.35
CA SER A 136 -15.23 -5.56 36.32
C SER A 136 -13.79 -5.66 36.85
N THR A 137 -13.17 -4.49 37.03
CA THR A 137 -12.05 -4.18 37.94
C THR A 137 -10.73 -4.93 37.73
N SER A 138 -9.76 -4.26 37.11
CA SER A 138 -8.53 -3.88 37.82
C SER A 138 -7.84 -2.71 37.12
N THR A 139 -7.58 -1.70 37.92
CA THR A 139 -6.96 -0.42 37.62
C THR A 139 -5.59 -0.58 36.98
N SER A 140 -5.39 0.07 35.84
CA SER A 140 -4.10 0.66 35.45
C SER A 140 -4.39 1.89 34.60
N SER A 141 -4.58 3.00 35.31
CA SER A 141 -4.68 4.35 34.78
C SER A 141 -3.40 4.73 34.04
N ALA A 142 -3.46 4.79 32.71
CA ALA A 142 -2.52 5.56 31.92
C ALA A 142 -3.18 6.93 31.61
N THR A 143 -2.72 7.95 32.33
CA THR A 143 -3.14 9.33 32.18
C THR A 143 -2.87 9.82 30.76
N ALA A 144 -3.93 10.22 30.05
CA ALA A 144 -3.82 10.95 28.80
C ALA A 144 -3.32 12.38 29.08
N THR A 145 -2.09 12.68 28.69
CA THR A 145 -1.58 14.05 28.70
C THR A 145 -2.00 14.74 27.41
N THR A 146 -3.11 15.47 27.47
CA THR A 146 -3.51 16.42 26.43
C THR A 146 -2.79 17.74 26.68
N THR A 147 -1.74 18.03 25.91
CA THR A 147 -1.13 19.36 25.88
C THR A 147 -1.61 20.08 24.63
N ALA A 148 -2.72 20.82 24.77
CA ALA A 148 -3.06 21.90 23.85
C ALA A 148 -2.20 23.11 24.22
N LEU A 149 -1.34 23.59 23.31
CA LEU A 149 -0.69 24.88 23.45
C LEU A 149 -0.74 25.68 22.15
N ALA A 150 -1.01 26.95 22.37
CA ALA A 150 -1.59 27.90 21.45
C ALA A 150 -0.60 28.48 20.43
N LEU A 151 -1.20 28.92 19.34
CA LEU A 151 -0.66 29.82 18.32
C LEU A 151 -0.15 31.12 18.95
N ALA A 152 1.11 31.47 18.71
CA ALA A 152 1.62 32.83 18.92
C ALA A 152 2.59 33.21 17.79
N SER A 153 2.14 34.15 16.95
CA SER A 153 2.97 34.89 16.01
C SER A 153 3.88 35.86 16.76
N ALA A 154 5.14 35.96 16.35
CA ALA A 154 5.98 37.12 16.66
C ALA A 154 6.96 37.38 15.51
N THR A 155 6.63 38.42 14.74
CA THR A 155 7.50 39.16 13.84
C THR A 155 8.39 40.08 14.67
N SER A 156 9.69 40.10 14.40
CA SER A 156 10.52 41.28 14.69
C SER A 156 11.79 41.27 13.85
N THR A 157 11.80 42.14 12.84
CA THR A 157 12.96 42.80 12.26
C THR A 157 13.67 43.66 13.31
N PRO A 158 14.96 43.97 13.12
CA PRO A 158 15.28 45.39 12.98
C PRO A 158 16.25 45.71 11.84
N THR A 159 16.03 46.90 11.28
CA THR A 159 16.79 47.60 10.25
C THR A 159 17.57 48.75 10.89
N SER A 160 18.83 48.98 10.46
CA SER A 160 19.40 50.28 10.02
C SER A 160 20.89 50.48 10.41
N THR A 161 21.72 50.51 9.35
CA THR A 161 22.89 51.37 8.98
C THR A 161 23.15 52.71 9.72
N PRO A 162 24.19 53.52 9.38
CA PRO A 162 25.62 53.25 9.04
C PRO A 162 26.60 54.26 9.74
N GLU A 163 27.93 54.04 9.75
CA GLU A 163 28.88 55.18 9.90
C GLU A 163 30.32 54.87 9.40
N SER A 164 31.03 55.96 9.08
CA SER A 164 32.08 56.16 8.06
C SER A 164 33.54 55.76 8.37
N SER A 165 34.28 55.44 7.28
CA SER A 165 35.62 55.89 6.79
C SER A 165 36.49 56.84 7.66
N PRO A 166 37.83 57.02 7.44
CA PRO A 166 38.65 56.60 6.28
C PRO A 166 40.12 56.13 6.53
N ALA A 167 40.74 55.70 5.42
CA ALA A 167 42.15 55.87 5.00
C ALA A 167 43.29 55.08 5.66
N GLN A 168 43.93 54.21 4.86
CA GLN A 168 45.34 54.42 4.45
C GLN A 168 45.74 53.49 3.28
N SER A 169 46.31 54.12 2.25
CA SER A 169 47.13 53.50 1.19
C SER A 169 48.59 53.79 1.53
N PRO A 170 49.55 52.91 1.20
CA PRO A 170 50.36 53.09 -0.03
C PRO A 170 50.68 51.74 -0.73
N THR A 171 50.54 51.59 -2.05
CA THR A 171 51.52 51.92 -3.13
C THR A 171 52.44 50.75 -3.52
N THR A 172 52.34 50.38 -4.81
CA THR A 172 53.34 49.79 -5.74
C THR A 172 53.86 48.35 -5.55
N THR A 173 53.56 47.46 -6.51
CA THR A 173 54.43 47.11 -7.67
C THR A 173 53.92 45.79 -8.31
N PRO A 174 53.90 45.66 -9.66
CA PRO A 174 53.33 44.51 -10.37
C PRO A 174 54.38 43.42 -10.65
N ALA A 175 53.99 42.15 -10.61
CA ALA A 175 54.62 41.10 -11.38
C ALA A 175 53.74 39.83 -11.41
N ASP A 176 53.85 39.13 -12.54
CA ASP A 176 53.58 37.71 -12.75
C ASP A 176 52.15 37.29 -13.16
N GLU A 177 51.96 37.43 -14.48
CA GLU A 177 51.47 36.42 -15.42
C GLU A 177 51.29 34.99 -14.85
N ASP A 178 50.06 34.50 -14.81
CA ASP A 178 49.77 33.06 -14.77
C ASP A 178 48.93 32.66 -15.99
N GLN A 179 49.62 32.47 -17.11
CA GLN A 179 49.12 31.77 -18.28
C GLN A 179 49.02 30.27 -17.98
N LEU A 180 47.81 29.76 -17.79
CA LEU A 180 47.57 28.32 -17.74
C LEU A 180 47.73 27.72 -19.13
N SER A 181 48.73 26.85 -19.25
CA SER A 181 49.17 26.15 -20.46
C SER A 181 48.05 25.41 -21.19
N SER A 182 47.96 25.67 -22.51
CA SER A 182 47.00 25.14 -23.48
C SER A 182 47.01 23.61 -23.66
N THR A 183 47.90 22.87 -23.00
CA THR A 183 48.05 21.41 -23.20
C THR A 183 47.23 20.54 -22.23
N ALA A 184 46.70 21.09 -21.13
CA ALA A 184 45.85 20.34 -20.19
C ALA A 184 44.36 20.25 -20.61
N VAL A 185 43.90 21.15 -21.49
CA VAL A 185 42.49 21.28 -21.91
C VAL A 185 42.09 20.24 -22.98
N ALA A 186 43.05 19.72 -23.75
CA ALA A 186 42.75 18.80 -24.85
C ALA A 186 42.47 17.35 -24.41
N GLY A 187 42.95 16.91 -23.23
CA GLY A 187 42.78 15.53 -22.74
C GLY A 187 41.43 15.24 -22.09
N ILE A 188 40.78 16.26 -21.52
CA ILE A 188 39.57 16.08 -20.68
C ILE A 188 38.31 15.92 -21.55
N ALA A 189 38.29 16.49 -22.76
CA ALA A 189 37.13 16.46 -23.65
C ALA A 189 36.86 15.07 -24.26
N VAL A 190 37.90 14.28 -24.54
CA VAL A 190 37.73 12.95 -25.17
C VAL A 190 37.33 11.88 -24.15
N GLY A 191 37.85 11.97 -22.91
CA GLY A 191 37.51 11.02 -21.85
C GLY A 191 36.05 11.11 -21.36
N ALA A 192 35.51 12.33 -21.30
CA ALA A 192 34.14 12.55 -20.80
C ALA A 192 33.07 11.97 -21.73
N THR A 193 33.28 12.02 -23.05
CA THR A 193 32.30 11.50 -24.03
C THR A 193 32.27 9.97 -24.06
N LEU A 194 33.44 9.32 -24.03
CA LEU A 194 33.51 7.85 -23.91
C LEU A 194 32.92 7.37 -22.57
N GLY A 195 33.22 8.05 -21.46
CA GLY A 195 32.66 7.72 -20.15
C GLY A 195 31.14 7.84 -20.10
N ALA A 196 30.58 8.93 -20.62
CA ALA A 196 29.14 9.15 -20.66
C ALA A 196 28.42 8.13 -21.55
N LEU A 197 28.97 7.79 -22.72
CA LEU A 197 28.41 6.78 -23.60
C LEU A 197 28.42 5.38 -22.96
N LEU A 198 29.48 5.02 -22.25
CA LEU A 198 29.55 3.75 -21.53
C LEU A 198 28.51 3.67 -20.41
N LEU A 199 28.35 4.74 -19.63
CA LEU A 199 27.37 4.81 -18.55
C LEU A 199 25.93 4.73 -19.08
N LEU A 200 25.62 5.40 -20.19
CA LEU A 200 24.30 5.33 -20.84
C LEU A 200 24.01 3.93 -21.38
N ALA A 201 25.00 3.26 -21.98
CA ALA A 201 24.86 1.89 -22.46
C ALA A 201 24.60 0.90 -21.31
N LEU A 202 25.29 1.06 -20.17
CA LEU A 202 25.08 0.25 -18.98
C LEU A 202 23.68 0.46 -18.36
N LEU A 203 23.23 1.71 -18.24
CA LEU A 203 21.88 2.03 -17.76
C LEU A 203 20.81 1.44 -18.68
N ALA A 204 20.95 1.63 -20.00
CA ALA A 204 20.02 1.07 -20.97
C ALA A 204 20.00 -0.48 -20.91
N GLY A 205 21.16 -1.12 -20.75
CA GLY A 205 21.28 -2.56 -20.56
C GLY A 205 20.58 -3.08 -19.30
N LEU A 206 20.76 -2.38 -18.16
CA LEU A 206 20.11 -2.71 -16.90
C LEU A 206 18.59 -2.59 -16.99
N VAL A 207 18.09 -1.48 -17.54
CA VAL A 207 16.64 -1.26 -17.76
C VAL A 207 16.08 -2.34 -18.68
N ARG A 208 16.76 -2.66 -19.78
CA ARG A 208 16.31 -3.69 -20.73
C ARG A 208 16.30 -5.08 -20.10
N LYS A 209 17.30 -5.43 -19.28
CA LYS A 209 17.35 -6.70 -18.51
C LYS A 209 16.24 -6.78 -17.48
N TYR A 210 15.94 -5.68 -16.79
CA TYR A 210 14.87 -5.61 -15.81
C TYR A 210 13.48 -5.75 -16.44
N VAL A 211 13.25 -5.07 -17.57
CA VAL A 211 12.00 -5.20 -18.34
C VAL A 211 11.87 -6.60 -18.94
N LYS A 212 12.93 -7.20 -19.49
CA LYS A 212 12.88 -8.57 -20.03
C LYS A 212 12.52 -9.58 -18.94
N ARG A 213 13.15 -9.50 -17.75
CA ARG A 213 12.81 -10.36 -16.61
C ARG A 213 11.34 -10.24 -16.21
N ARG A 214 10.74 -9.05 -16.31
CA ARG A 214 9.31 -8.85 -16.05
C ARG A 214 8.41 -9.46 -17.13
N ARG A 215 8.86 -9.48 -18.39
CA ARG A 215 8.12 -10.10 -19.50
C ARG A 215 8.16 -11.62 -19.41
N ASP A 216 9.29 -12.21 -19.04
CA ASP A 216 9.44 -13.65 -18.88
C ASP A 216 8.54 -14.19 -17.74
N MET A 217 8.28 -13.38 -16.69
CA MET A 217 7.34 -13.71 -15.61
C MET A 217 5.86 -13.60 -16.03
N ALA A 218 5.53 -12.62 -16.86
CA ALA A 218 4.16 -12.42 -17.35
C ALA A 218 3.72 -13.52 -18.33
N VAL A 219 4.64 -14.00 -19.19
CA VAL A 219 4.35 -15.07 -20.16
C VAL A 219 4.08 -16.41 -19.47
N HIS A 220 4.73 -16.70 -18.34
CA HIS A 220 4.45 -17.93 -17.59
C HIS A 220 3.08 -17.89 -16.90
N THR A 221 2.66 -16.70 -16.46
CA THR A 221 1.38 -16.51 -15.76
C THR A 221 0.19 -16.64 -16.71
N GLU A 222 0.30 -16.17 -17.96
CA GLU A 222 -0.79 -16.28 -18.94
C GLU A 222 -1.03 -17.72 -19.40
N GLY A 223 0.04 -18.50 -19.60
CA GLY A 223 -0.06 -19.94 -19.90
C GLY A 223 -0.72 -20.73 -18.79
N ASP A 224 -0.36 -20.45 -17.53
CA ASP A 224 -0.96 -21.13 -16.38
C ASP A 224 -2.44 -20.76 -16.17
N ILE A 225 -2.82 -19.51 -16.47
CA ILE A 225 -4.23 -19.07 -16.40
C ILE A 225 -5.09 -19.79 -17.44
N LEU A 226 -4.59 -19.99 -18.67
CA LEU A 226 -5.33 -20.70 -19.71
C LEU A 226 -5.49 -22.19 -19.39
N VAL A 227 -4.43 -22.83 -18.89
CA VAL A 227 -4.49 -24.24 -18.45
C VAL A 227 -5.45 -24.43 -17.28
N TYR A 228 -5.51 -23.46 -16.36
CA TYR A 228 -6.48 -23.48 -15.26
C TYR A 228 -7.92 -23.30 -15.78
N ALA A 229 -8.13 -22.39 -16.72
CA ALA A 229 -9.45 -22.15 -17.33
C ALA A 229 -9.98 -23.37 -18.10
N GLU A 230 -9.12 -24.07 -18.86
CA GLU A 230 -9.51 -25.31 -19.56
C GLU A 230 -9.93 -26.43 -18.59
N ARG A 231 -9.23 -26.59 -17.44
CA ARG A 231 -9.64 -27.56 -16.43
C ARG A 231 -10.99 -27.23 -15.81
N GLN A 232 -11.27 -25.95 -15.58
CA GLN A 232 -12.55 -25.51 -15.05
C GLN A 232 -13.70 -25.77 -16.04
N LEU A 233 -13.45 -25.60 -17.34
CA LEU A 233 -14.44 -25.92 -18.37
C LEU A 233 -14.71 -27.43 -18.42
N ARG A 234 -13.67 -28.28 -18.42
CA ARG A 234 -13.87 -29.74 -18.37
C ARG A 234 -14.59 -30.20 -17.11
N ALA A 235 -14.21 -29.68 -15.94
CA ALA A 235 -14.87 -30.01 -14.69
C ALA A 235 -16.34 -29.57 -14.69
N LYS A 236 -16.67 -28.48 -15.39
CA LYS A 236 -18.05 -28.01 -15.56
C LYS A 236 -18.86 -28.88 -16.52
N ASP A 237 -18.26 -29.37 -17.60
CA ASP A 237 -18.91 -30.29 -18.54
C ASP A 237 -19.14 -31.67 -17.91
N GLU A 238 -18.16 -32.19 -17.16
CA GLU A 238 -18.32 -33.38 -16.32
C GLU A 238 -19.39 -33.15 -15.24
N ALA A 239 -19.44 -31.93 -14.68
CA ALA A 239 -20.46 -31.56 -13.71
C ALA A 239 -21.88 -31.49 -14.30
N ALA A 240 -21.99 -31.13 -15.58
CA ALA A 240 -23.25 -31.13 -16.30
C ALA A 240 -23.67 -32.56 -16.69
N ALA A 241 -22.71 -33.42 -17.03
CA ALA A 241 -22.96 -34.81 -17.39
C ALA A 241 -23.56 -35.63 -16.24
N TRP A 242 -23.05 -35.52 -15.01
CA TRP A 242 -23.65 -36.25 -13.87
C TRP A 242 -25.06 -35.78 -13.50
N LYS A 243 -25.43 -34.54 -13.86
CA LYS A 243 -26.79 -34.03 -13.64
C LYS A 243 -27.81 -34.60 -14.64
N LEU A 244 -27.37 -35.06 -15.81
CA LEU A 244 -28.24 -35.73 -16.78
C LEU A 244 -28.44 -37.23 -16.50
N GLU A 245 -27.52 -37.88 -15.79
CA GLU A 245 -27.58 -39.33 -15.50
C GLU A 245 -28.17 -39.68 -14.12
N LEU A 246 -29.12 -38.88 -13.61
CA LEU A 246 -29.92 -39.30 -12.45
C LEU A 246 -30.93 -40.38 -12.90
N PRO A 247 -30.88 -41.63 -12.39
CA PRO A 247 -31.80 -42.68 -12.80
C PRO A 247 -33.21 -42.36 -12.30
N ALA A 248 -34.19 -42.37 -13.19
CA ALA A 248 -35.61 -42.13 -12.91
C ALA A 248 -36.30 -43.25 -12.08
N HIS A 249 -35.57 -44.02 -11.26
CA HIS A 249 -36.07 -45.27 -10.67
C HIS A 249 -36.03 -45.36 -9.14
N SER A 250 -36.09 -44.24 -8.41
CA SER A 250 -36.13 -44.25 -6.94
C SER A 250 -37.44 -43.75 -6.34
N ARG A 251 -38.53 -43.77 -7.12
CA ARG A 251 -39.84 -43.28 -6.67
C ARG A 251 -40.89 -44.38 -6.63
N GLU A 252 -40.62 -45.47 -5.90
CA GLU A 252 -41.68 -46.39 -5.47
C GLU A 252 -41.25 -47.20 -4.25
N ARG A 253 -42.20 -47.38 -3.32
CA ARG A 253 -42.14 -48.11 -2.02
C ARG A 253 -41.57 -47.37 -0.81
N PHE A 254 -42.43 -46.53 -0.24
CA PHE A 254 -42.77 -46.60 1.18
C PHE A 254 -44.29 -46.49 1.30
N GLU A 255 -45.01 -47.61 1.16
CA GLU A 255 -46.35 -47.71 1.71
C GLU A 255 -46.20 -47.96 3.21
N VAL A 256 -46.61 -46.98 3.99
CA VAL A 256 -46.69 -47.08 5.45
C VAL A 256 -47.92 -47.90 5.76
N GLU A 257 -47.70 -49.13 6.24
CA GLU A 257 -48.72 -50.02 6.79
C GLU A 257 -49.39 -49.32 7.98
N ALA A 258 -50.63 -48.85 7.77
CA ALA A 258 -51.43 -48.22 8.81
C ALA A 258 -51.98 -49.29 9.76
N CYS A 259 -51.57 -49.20 11.02
CA CYS A 259 -52.07 -49.98 12.13
C CYS A 259 -53.56 -49.66 12.37
N GLU A 260 -54.43 -50.66 12.23
CA GLU A 260 -55.87 -50.55 12.50
C GLU A 260 -56.14 -50.71 14.02
N PRO A 261 -56.76 -49.74 14.71
CA PRO A 261 -57.19 -49.93 16.08
C PRO A 261 -58.60 -50.53 16.10
N ARG A 262 -58.70 -51.83 16.38
CA ARG A 262 -59.98 -52.46 16.77
C ARG A 262 -60.44 -51.93 18.12
N HIS A 263 -61.55 -51.22 18.10
CA HIS A 263 -62.26 -50.72 19.27
C HIS A 263 -63.72 -51.16 19.14
N GLU A 264 -64.12 -52.25 19.80
CA GLU A 264 -65.53 -52.44 20.19
C GLU A 264 -65.59 -53.09 21.58
N MET A 265 -66.55 -52.58 22.34
CA MET A 265 -66.67 -52.56 23.81
C MET A 265 -67.64 -53.64 24.32
N PRO A 266 -67.76 -53.82 25.66
CA PRO A 266 -68.45 -54.95 26.27
C PRO A 266 -69.96 -54.69 26.45
N CYS A 267 -70.74 -55.77 26.45
CA CYS A 267 -71.99 -56.00 27.20
C CYS A 267 -72.32 -57.50 27.17
#